data_AF-A0A2E4KZ30-F1
#
_entry.id   AF-A0A2E4KZ30-F1
#
_cell.length_a   1.000
_cell.length_b   1.000
_cell.length_c   1.000
_cell.angle_alpha   90.00
_cell.angle_beta   90.00
_cell.angle_gamma   90.00
#
_symmetry.space_group_name_H-M   'P 1'
#
loop_
_entity.id
_entity.type
_entity.pdbx_description
1 polymer ?
#
loop_
_entity_poly.entity_id
_entity_poly.type
_entity_poly.pdbx_seq_one_letter_code
_entity_poly.pdbx_strand_id
1 'polypeptide(L)'
;RGAFFDITCDFLIYSAIPLGFAIRDPSVALAASFLLFSFVGTGSTFLAFSIFAARHGLQNRSLEEKSIYYLRGLTEGFETTVVLLLMCLIPSWFEWLAWIFGSLCLLTTVSRIIEGNRVLRGISTPEPDRLPEIN
;
A
#
# COMPACT_ATOMS: atom_id res chain seq x y z
N ARG A 1 4.42 3.26 -18.27
CA ARG A 1 4.26 1.81 -18.55
C ARG A 1 5.11 0.96 -17.61
N GLY A 2 6.41 1.21 -17.45
CA GLY A 2 7.26 0.47 -16.50
C GLY A 2 6.78 0.52 -15.04
N ALA A 3 6.55 1.71 -14.49
CA ALA A 3 6.12 1.89 -13.09
C ALA A 3 4.80 1.16 -12.72
N PHE A 4 3.87 1.00 -13.66
CA PHE A 4 2.64 0.25 -13.40
C PHE A 4 2.91 -1.25 -13.22
N PHE A 5 3.77 -1.81 -14.08
CA PHE A 5 4.13 -3.22 -14.02
C PHE A 5 4.97 -3.50 -12.77
N ASP A 6 5.91 -2.62 -12.44
CA ASP A 6 6.75 -2.67 -11.23
C ASP A 6 5.89 -2.78 -9.96
N ILE A 7 4.98 -1.81 -9.76
CA ILE A 7 4.06 -1.80 -8.61
C ILE A 7 3.17 -3.05 -8.58
N THR A 8 2.65 -3.48 -9.74
CA THR A 8 1.78 -4.67 -9.81
C THR A 8 2.56 -5.93 -9.43
N CYS A 9 3.78 -6.09 -9.94
CA CYS A 9 4.66 -7.20 -9.62
C CYS A 9 5.06 -7.21 -8.15
N ASP A 10 5.37 -6.04 -7.57
CA ASP A 10 5.70 -5.93 -6.14
C ASP A 10 4.57 -6.42 -5.25
N PHE A 11 3.32 -5.94 -5.49
CA PHE A 11 2.17 -6.38 -4.70
C PHE A 11 1.88 -7.89 -4.86
N LEU A 12 2.04 -8.43 -6.06
CA LEU A 12 1.83 -9.87 -6.31
C LEU A 12 2.91 -10.71 -5.62
N ILE A 13 4.19 -10.33 -5.72
CA ILE A 13 5.30 -11.07 -5.12
C ILE A 13 5.24 -10.98 -3.60
N TYR A 14 4.98 -9.80 -3.03
CA TYR A 14 4.88 -9.63 -1.59
C TYR A 14 3.70 -10.38 -0.98
N SER A 15 2.57 -10.48 -1.68
CA SER A 15 1.42 -11.28 -1.23
C SER A 15 1.60 -12.78 -1.47
N ALA A 16 2.36 -13.20 -2.48
CA ALA A 16 2.64 -14.61 -2.73
C ALA A 16 3.43 -15.26 -1.56
N ILE A 17 4.27 -14.51 -0.86
CA ILE A 17 5.07 -15.04 0.27
C ILE A 17 4.17 -15.50 1.43
N PRO A 18 3.34 -14.65 2.06
CA PRO A 18 2.43 -15.10 3.12
C PRO A 18 1.45 -16.18 2.65
N LEU A 19 0.96 -16.09 1.40
CA LEU A 19 0.10 -17.10 0.81
C LEU A 19 0.79 -18.48 0.75
N GLY A 20 2.06 -18.52 0.34
CA GLY A 20 2.85 -19.75 0.32
C GLY A 20 3.03 -20.37 1.70
N PHE A 21 3.25 -19.55 2.74
CA PHE A 21 3.32 -20.01 4.12
C PHE A 21 1.99 -20.55 4.64
N ALA A 22 0.88 -19.87 4.33
CA ALA A 22 -0.46 -20.32 4.70
C ALA A 22 -0.83 -21.68 4.07
N ILE A 23 -0.43 -21.91 2.81
CA ILE A 23 -0.67 -23.17 2.10
C ILE A 23 0.21 -24.29 2.66
N ARG A 24 1.47 -23.97 2.98
CA ARG A 24 2.44 -24.95 3.49
C ARG A 24 2.10 -25.43 4.90
N ASP A 25 1.72 -24.52 5.79
CA ASP A 25 1.52 -24.80 7.20
C ASP A 25 0.24 -24.13 7.74
N PRO A 26 -0.81 -24.94 8.03
CA PRO A 26 -2.05 -24.42 8.59
C PRO A 26 -1.90 -23.71 9.93
N SER A 27 -0.86 -24.01 10.72
CA SER A 27 -0.66 -23.39 12.03
C SER A 27 -0.40 -21.88 11.94
N VAL A 28 0.27 -21.44 10.87
CA VAL A 28 0.57 -20.02 10.62
C VAL A 28 -0.42 -19.35 9.67
N ALA A 29 -1.43 -20.08 9.19
CA ALA A 29 -2.36 -19.58 8.17
C ALA A 29 -3.17 -18.36 8.63
N LEU A 30 -3.49 -18.26 9.93
CA LEU A 30 -4.19 -17.09 10.48
C LEU A 30 -3.32 -15.83 10.42
N ALA A 31 -2.07 -15.93 10.87
CA ALA A 31 -1.13 -14.81 10.85
C ALA A 31 -0.78 -14.39 9.41
N ALA A 32 -0.62 -15.36 8.51
CA ALA A 32 -0.45 -15.10 7.08
C ALA A 32 -1.66 -14.36 6.47
N SER A 33 -2.88 -14.79 6.81
CA SER A 33 -4.11 -14.15 6.31
C SER A 33 -4.26 -12.72 6.85
N PHE A 34 -3.89 -12.48 8.11
CA PHE A 34 -3.86 -11.15 8.70
C PHE A 34 -2.84 -10.23 8.01
N LEU A 35 -1.66 -10.75 7.70
CA LEU A 35 -0.64 -10.02 6.95
C LEU A 35 -1.11 -9.65 5.54
N LEU A 36 -1.75 -10.59 4.83
CA LEU A 36 -2.37 -10.35 3.52
C LEU A 36 -3.43 -9.26 3.58
N PHE A 37 -4.34 -9.32 4.56
CA PHE A 37 -5.36 -8.29 4.76
C PHE A 37 -4.74 -6.90 4.96
N SER A 38 -3.65 -6.84 5.73
CA SER A 38 -2.92 -5.60 6.01
C SER A 38 -2.23 -5.03 4.75
N PHE A 39 -1.70 -5.90 3.88
CA PHE A 39 -1.15 -5.49 2.57
C PHE A 39 -2.21 -4.95 1.63
N VAL A 40 -3.40 -5.56 1.58
CA VAL A 40 -4.53 -5.05 0.78
C VAL A 40 -4.95 -3.67 1.28
N GLY A 41 -5.05 -3.45 2.60
CA GLY A 41 -5.36 -2.14 3.18
C GLY A 41 -4.32 -1.06 2.81
N THR A 42 -3.04 -1.40 2.94
CA THR A 42 -1.94 -0.47 2.67
C THR A 42 -1.84 -0.14 1.17
N GLY A 43 -1.97 -1.15 0.31
CA GLY A 43 -1.90 -0.98 -1.15
C GLY A 43 -3.10 -0.23 -1.73
N SER A 44 -4.32 -0.52 -1.25
CA SER A 44 -5.54 0.17 -1.70
C SER A 44 -5.53 1.66 -1.31
N THR A 45 -5.15 1.98 -0.08
CA THR A 45 -5.03 3.38 0.36
C THR A 45 -3.93 4.13 -0.39
N PHE A 46 -2.81 3.46 -0.69
CA PHE A 46 -1.75 4.03 -1.53
C PHE A 46 -2.24 4.40 -2.93
N LEU A 47 -2.93 3.46 -3.59
CA LEU A 47 -3.42 3.67 -4.95
C LEU A 47 -4.53 4.73 -4.99
N ALA A 48 -5.46 4.71 -4.04
CA ALA A 48 -6.52 5.71 -3.92
C ALA A 48 -5.94 7.12 -3.71
N PHE A 49 -4.93 7.26 -2.85
CA PHE A 49 -4.24 8.54 -2.63
C PHE A 49 -3.52 9.02 -3.90
N SER A 50 -2.83 8.12 -4.60
CA SER A 50 -2.10 8.43 -5.84
C SER A 50 -3.02 8.93 -6.95
N ILE A 51 -4.20 8.31 -7.10
CA ILE A 51 -5.22 8.76 -8.05
C ILE A 51 -5.75 10.14 -7.66
N PHE A 52 -6.05 10.35 -6.38
CA PHE A 52 -6.59 11.63 -5.90
C PHE A 52 -5.59 12.78 -6.08
N ALA A 53 -4.31 12.54 -5.75
CA ALA A 53 -3.22 13.49 -5.94
C ALA A 53 -3.01 13.84 -7.42
N ALA A 54 -3.06 12.85 -8.31
CA ALA A 54 -2.96 13.07 -9.75
C ALA A 54 -4.15 13.88 -10.30
N ARG A 55 -5.37 13.66 -9.78
CA ARG A 55 -6.59 14.36 -10.22
C ARG A 55 -6.69 15.81 -9.75
N HIS A 56 -6.18 16.14 -8.57
CA HIS A 56 -6.29 17.49 -8.00
C HIS A 56 -5.14 18.43 -8.38
N GLY A 57 -4.25 18.00 -9.27
CA GLY A 57 -3.20 18.87 -9.81
C GLY A 57 -2.38 19.55 -8.72
N LEU A 58 -2.07 18.84 -7.62
CA LEU A 58 -1.19 19.31 -6.55
C LEU A 58 0.25 19.43 -7.06
N GLN A 59 0.47 20.30 -8.05
CA GLN A 59 1.77 20.78 -8.50
C GLN A 59 2.23 21.84 -7.51
N ASN A 60 2.74 21.39 -6.36
CA ASN A 60 3.60 22.25 -5.58
C ASN A 60 4.89 22.46 -6.37
N ARG A 61 5.05 23.70 -6.88
CA ARG A 61 6.17 24.18 -7.72
C ARG A 61 7.55 24.13 -7.03
N SER A 62 7.62 23.69 -5.77
CA SER A 62 8.87 23.41 -5.04
C SER A 62 9.24 21.92 -4.99
N LEU A 63 8.46 21.05 -5.64
CA LEU A 63 8.56 19.58 -5.56
C LEU A 63 8.77 18.91 -6.94
N GLU A 64 9.17 19.67 -7.96
CA GLU A 64 9.35 19.18 -9.34
C GLU A 64 10.39 18.06 -9.48
N GLU A 65 11.34 17.92 -8.55
CA GLU A 65 12.41 16.92 -8.66
C GLU A 65 12.11 15.57 -7.98
N LYS A 66 10.97 15.43 -7.28
CA LYS A 66 10.61 14.16 -6.64
C LYS A 66 9.25 13.70 -7.13
N SER A 67 9.26 13.05 -8.30
CA SER A 67 8.21 12.19 -8.92
C SER A 67 7.66 11.06 -8.00
N ILE A 68 7.94 11.14 -6.69
CA ILE A 68 7.84 10.11 -5.66
C ILE A 68 7.18 10.68 -4.37
N TYR A 69 6.70 11.94 -4.36
CA TYR A 69 5.92 12.49 -3.24
C TYR A 69 4.48 11.96 -3.29
N TYR A 70 4.20 10.73 -2.84
CA TYR A 70 3.95 10.44 -1.42
C TYR A 70 4.25 8.97 -1.07
N LEU A 71 5.44 8.49 -1.44
CA LEU A 71 6.05 7.27 -0.88
C LEU A 71 6.45 7.44 0.61
N ARG A 72 5.91 8.43 1.33
CA ARG A 72 5.99 8.54 2.80
C ARG A 72 4.90 7.74 3.51
N GLY A 73 4.56 6.58 2.97
CA GLY A 73 3.67 5.60 3.59
C GLY A 73 4.25 4.22 3.32
N LEU A 74 5.50 4.09 3.75
CA LEU A 74 6.41 3.00 3.55
C LEU A 74 7.32 3.14 4.78
N THR A 75 7.22 2.25 5.75
CA THR A 75 8.43 1.52 6.14
C THR A 75 9.14 1.16 4.83
N GLU A 76 10.12 1.98 4.40
CA GLU A 76 10.73 2.04 3.06
C GLU A 76 10.80 0.65 2.44
N GLY A 77 10.45 0.44 1.15
CA GLY A 77 10.16 -0.90 0.57
C GLY A 77 11.25 -1.94 0.81
N PHE A 78 12.46 -1.48 1.12
CA PHE A 78 13.53 -2.25 1.73
C PHE A 78 13.17 -2.96 3.04
N GLU A 79 12.65 -2.28 4.08
CA GLU A 79 12.25 -2.89 5.36
C GLU A 79 11.19 -3.97 5.17
N THR A 80 10.18 -3.71 4.33
CA THR A 80 9.15 -4.71 3.99
C THR A 80 9.78 -5.93 3.31
N THR A 81 10.65 -5.69 2.33
CA THR A 81 11.37 -6.75 1.61
C THR A 81 12.29 -7.53 2.57
N VAL A 82 13.00 -6.85 3.47
CA VAL A 82 13.88 -7.46 4.47
C VAL A 82 13.09 -8.30 5.46
N VAL A 83 11.94 -7.81 5.95
CA VAL A 83 11.06 -8.58 6.84
C VAL A 83 10.51 -9.83 6.13
N LEU A 84 10.07 -9.70 4.88
CA LEU A 84 9.60 -10.85 4.09
C LEU A 84 10.73 -11.84 3.79
N LEU A 85 11.94 -11.38 3.50
CA LEU A 85 13.11 -12.24 3.34
C LEU A 85 13.48 -12.92 4.66
N LEU A 86 13.40 -12.21 5.79
CA LEU A 86 13.66 -12.76 7.11
C LEU A 86 12.64 -13.84 7.47
N MET A 87 11.36 -13.63 7.15
CA MET A 87 10.29 -14.62 7.26
C MET A 87 10.60 -15.89 6.43
N CYS A 88 11.14 -15.73 5.22
CA CYS A 88 11.56 -16.83 4.37
C CYS A 88 12.79 -17.58 4.91
N LEU A 89 13.76 -16.85 5.49
CA LEU A 89 15.00 -17.43 6.05
C LEU A 89 14.76 -18.15 7.38
N ILE A 90 13.84 -17.65 8.20
CA ILE A 90 13.54 -18.17 9.54
C ILE A 90 12.02 -18.41 9.69
N PRO A 91 11.50 -19.53 9.14
CA PRO A 91 10.08 -19.87 9.18
C PRO A 91 9.45 -19.89 10.58
N SER A 92 10.24 -20.24 11.61
CA SER A 92 9.76 -20.32 13.00
C SER A 92 9.37 -18.97 13.60
N TRP A 93 9.86 -17.86 13.04
CA TRP A 93 9.53 -16.52 13.48
C TRP A 93 8.39 -15.89 12.65
N PHE A 94 7.90 -16.59 11.63
CA PHE A 94 6.90 -16.06 10.70
C PHE A 94 5.66 -15.53 11.41
N GLU A 95 5.09 -16.29 12.34
CA GLU A 95 3.85 -15.93 13.02
C GLU A 95 3.99 -14.61 13.78
N TRP A 96 5.06 -14.45 14.57
CA TRP A 96 5.35 -13.23 15.32
C TRP A 96 5.60 -12.04 14.39
N LEU A 97 6.41 -12.23 13.35
CA LEU A 97 6.70 -11.18 12.38
C LEU A 97 5.43 -10.75 11.63
N ALA A 98 4.55 -11.68 11.29
CA ALA A 98 3.31 -11.40 10.56
C ALA A 98 2.34 -10.57 11.41
N TRP A 99 2.20 -10.88 12.70
CA TRP A 99 1.39 -10.08 13.62
C TRP A 99 1.94 -8.67 13.83
N ILE A 100 3.25 -8.54 14.09
CA ILE A 100 3.90 -7.24 14.30
C ILE A 100 3.81 -6.40 13.03
N PHE A 101 4.22 -6.95 11.90
CA PHE A 101 4.27 -6.22 10.64
C PHE A 101 2.87 -5.90 10.10
N GLY A 102 1.92 -6.83 10.21
CA GLY A 102 0.53 -6.58 9.84
C GLY A 102 -0.10 -5.46 10.68
N SER A 103 0.19 -5.41 11.98
CA SER A 103 -0.29 -4.34 12.85
C SER A 103 0.29 -2.97 12.47
N LEU A 104 1.59 -2.90 12.15
CA LEU A 104 2.24 -1.68 11.66
C LEU A 104 1.64 -1.21 10.32
N CYS A 105 1.34 -2.16 9.42
CA CYS A 105 0.68 -1.89 8.15
C CYS A 105 -0.74 -1.32 8.35
N LEU A 106 -1.51 -1.88 9.30
CA LEU A 106 -2.84 -1.35 9.64
C LEU A 106 -2.77 0.04 10.25
N LEU A 107 -1.84 0.30 11.16
CA LEU A 107 -1.64 1.64 11.74
C LEU A 107 -1.33 2.67 10.64
N THR A 108 -0.51 2.30 9.66
CA THR A 108 -0.20 3.14 8.49
C THR A 108 -1.43 3.37 7.63
N THR A 109 -2.20 2.31 7.37
CA THR A 109 -3.46 2.36 6.60
C THR A 109 -4.46 3.31 7.25
N VAL A 110 -4.68 3.18 8.56
CA VAL A 110 -5.60 4.05 9.31
C VAL A 110 -5.12 5.50 9.29
N SER A 111 -3.83 5.74 9.51
CA SER A 111 -3.25 7.10 9.45
C SER A 111 -3.50 7.75 8.09
N ARG A 112 -3.32 7.00 7.00
CA ARG A 112 -3.60 7.45 5.63
C ARG A 112 -5.07 7.72 5.38
N ILE A 113 -5.97 6.89 5.88
CA ILE A 113 -7.42 7.11 5.75
C ILE A 113 -7.82 8.41 6.47
N ILE A 114 -7.27 8.66 7.67
CA ILE A 114 -7.55 9.87 8.44
C ILE A 114 -7.03 11.10 7.71
N GLU A 115 -5.78 11.08 7.23
CA GLU A 115 -5.21 12.18 6.44
C GLU A 115 -5.96 12.41 5.13
N GLY A 116 -6.26 11.33 4.39
CA GLY A 116 -7.06 11.39 3.17
C GLY A 116 -8.43 12.01 3.40
N ASN A 117 -9.13 11.61 4.47
CA ASN A 117 -10.43 12.18 4.83
C ASN A 117 -10.32 13.65 5.25
N ARG A 118 -9.25 14.07 5.93
CA ARG A 118 -9.01 15.49 6.25
C ARG A 118 -8.78 16.33 5.01
N VAL A 119 -7.96 15.83 4.07
CA VAL A 119 -7.69 16.50 2.80
C VAL A 119 -8.98 16.57 1.97
N LEU A 120 -9.74 15.48 1.86
CA LEU A 120 -11.02 15.42 1.14
C LEU A 120 -12.09 16.34 1.73
N ARG A 121 -12.18 16.46 3.06
CA ARG A 121 -13.14 17.38 3.71
C ARG A 121 -12.86 18.85 3.43
N GLY A 122 -11.63 19.20 3.07
CA GLY A 122 -11.26 20.56 2.68
C GLY A 122 -11.45 20.86 1.20
N ILE A 123 -11.81 19.87 0.38
CA ILE A 123 -11.93 19.99 -1.07
C ILE A 123 -13.40 19.85 -1.42
N SER A 124 -14.04 20.97 -1.75
CA SER A 124 -15.34 20.98 -2.43
C SER A 124 -15.19 20.12 -3.68
N THR A 125 -15.91 19.00 -3.76
CA THR A 125 -15.93 18.15 -4.95
C THR A 125 -16.20 19.03 -6.18
N PRO A 126 -15.30 19.09 -7.17
CA PRO A 126 -15.68 19.62 -8.47
C PRO A 126 -16.85 18.77 -8.96
N GLU A 127 -17.95 19.43 -9.35
CA GLU A 127 -19.04 18.86 -10.12
C GLU A 127 -18.46 17.90 -11.16
N PRO A 128 -18.95 16.66 -11.32
CA PRO A 128 -18.40 15.74 -12.30
C PRO A 128 -18.43 16.45 -13.67
N ASP A 129 -17.25 16.78 -14.20
CA ASP A 129 -17.10 17.38 -15.51
C ASP A 129 -17.96 16.57 -16.49
N ARG A 130 -18.99 17.22 -17.05
CA ARG A 130 -19.73 16.69 -18.17
C ARG A 130 -18.70 16.33 -19.22
N LEU A 131 -18.56 15.04 -19.51
CA LEU A 131 -17.82 14.59 -20.68
C LEU A 131 -18.31 15.44 -21.86
N PRO A 132 -17.44 16.15 -22.59
CA PRO A 132 -17.88 16.86 -23.78
C PRO A 132 -18.54 15.84 -24.69
N GLU A 133 -19.85 16.03 -24.94
CA GLU A 133 -20.56 15.25 -25.95
C GLU A 133 -19.81 15.43 -27.26
N ILE A 134 -19.20 14.33 -27.71
CA ILE A 134 -18.53 14.27 -29.01
C ILE A 134 -19.64 14.38 -30.04
N ASN A 135 -19.73 15.56 -30.67
CA ASN A 135 -20.56 15.83 -31.83
C ASN A 135 -19.68 15.73 -33.09
#